data_AF-A0A4U1CBZ0-F1
#
_entry.id   AF-A0A4U1CBZ0-F1
#
_cell.length_a   1.000
_cell.length_b   1.000
_cell.length_c   1.000
_cell.angle_alpha   90.00
_cell.angle_beta   90.00
_cell.angle_gamma   90.00
#
_symmetry.space_group_name_H-M   'P 1'
#
loop_
_entity.id
_entity.type
_entity.pdbx_description
1 polymer ?
#
loop_
_entity_poly.entity_id
_entity_poly.type
_entity_poly.pdbx_seq_one_letter_code
_entity_poly.pdbx_strand_id
1 'polypeptide(L)'
;MNPFYDISDQKDLPVESLQLKNLGTEKVFASIGKTTRNGWEGRSTQWSHHMTAVTPEDYDRQFVNKLMKSRPIYTMKKVLDHHFENYCSIHTQGQADFFIHMRHVALPTLRKLKSSEVCVNLFEEWLEEKMSVNKKSLTPNTVNNNTINVGSVNAPVQFQQSSDHSVQTQHNHYQKEHVKEVFDLITRDIQNLNEQIRNDFTMEMNYAVAQLEKDRDIKPQLLSLGSLMKDVGVGTFTNLLAAPIFEVIKPLLGL
;
A
#
# COMPACT_ATOMS: atom_id res chain seq x y z
N MET A 1 21.50 -13.40 -21.86
CA MET A 1 21.72 -12.14 -21.12
C MET A 1 20.54 -11.92 -20.19
N ASN A 2 20.76 -11.34 -19.02
CA ASN A 2 19.68 -11.06 -18.06
C ASN A 2 19.08 -9.68 -18.35
N PRO A 3 17.79 -9.57 -18.72
CA PRO A 3 17.18 -8.32 -19.16
C PRO A 3 17.02 -7.29 -18.04
N PHE A 4 17.10 -7.72 -16.77
CA PHE A 4 16.90 -6.86 -15.61
C PHE A 4 18.08 -5.94 -15.30
N TYR A 5 19.24 -6.15 -15.91
CA TYR A 5 20.43 -5.36 -15.61
C TYR A 5 21.01 -4.74 -16.88
N ASP A 6 21.47 -3.51 -16.73
CA ASP A 6 22.40 -2.90 -17.68
C ASP A 6 23.75 -3.64 -17.71
N ILE A 7 24.05 -4.28 -18.84
CA ILE A 7 25.26 -5.07 -19.07
C ILE A 7 26.07 -4.37 -20.15
N SER A 8 27.32 -4.03 -19.83
CA SER A 8 28.22 -3.35 -20.76
C SER A 8 28.73 -4.28 -21.86
N ASP A 9 28.89 -3.78 -23.07
CA ASP A 9 29.51 -4.51 -24.17
C ASP A 9 31.01 -4.80 -23.94
N GLN A 10 31.64 -4.07 -23.02
CA GLN A 10 33.06 -4.23 -22.69
C GLN A 10 33.27 -5.25 -21.56
N LYS A 11 34.26 -6.14 -21.72
CA LYS A 11 34.68 -7.08 -20.67
C LYS A 11 35.38 -6.38 -19.50
N ASP A 12 36.13 -5.32 -19.80
CA ASP A 12 36.89 -4.56 -18.82
C ASP A 12 36.24 -3.22 -18.52
N LEU A 13 35.39 -3.22 -17.49
CA LEU A 13 34.80 -2.00 -16.97
C LEU A 13 35.69 -1.32 -15.92
N PRO A 14 35.74 0.02 -15.89
CA PRO A 14 36.27 0.78 -14.78
C PRO A 14 35.61 0.38 -13.46
N VAL A 15 36.36 0.46 -12.35
CA VAL A 15 35.86 0.11 -11.01
C VAL A 15 34.63 0.94 -10.60
N GLU A 16 34.58 2.18 -11.06
CA GLU A 16 33.51 3.14 -10.77
C GLU A 16 32.26 2.97 -11.67
N SER A 17 32.34 2.14 -12.71
CA SER A 17 31.20 1.93 -13.61
C SER A 17 30.00 1.41 -12.83
N LEU A 18 28.79 1.87 -13.18
CA LEU A 18 27.54 1.36 -12.62
C LEU A 18 27.01 0.13 -13.38
N GLN A 19 27.54 -0.17 -14.58
CA GLN A 19 27.10 -1.28 -15.42
C GLN A 19 27.67 -2.63 -14.96
N LEU A 20 27.00 -3.74 -15.29
CA LEU A 20 27.57 -5.08 -15.08
C LEU A 20 28.55 -5.43 -16.22
N LYS A 21 29.60 -6.20 -15.91
CA LYS A 21 30.51 -6.69 -16.95
C LYS A 21 29.81 -7.80 -17.73
N ASN A 22 29.91 -7.79 -19.05
CA ASN A 22 29.43 -8.91 -19.85
C ASN A 22 30.28 -10.16 -19.58
N LEU A 23 29.62 -11.20 -19.05
CA LEU A 23 30.25 -12.47 -18.71
C LEU A 23 30.51 -13.35 -19.95
N GLY A 24 29.97 -12.99 -21.11
CA GLY A 24 30.07 -13.74 -22.35
C GLY A 24 29.16 -14.98 -22.38
N THR A 25 29.55 -15.97 -23.19
CA THR A 25 28.82 -17.24 -23.36
C THR A 25 29.26 -18.31 -22.36
N GLU A 26 30.52 -18.27 -21.92
CA GLU A 26 31.12 -19.29 -21.06
C GLU A 26 31.90 -18.66 -19.90
N LYS A 27 31.85 -19.30 -18.73
CA LYS A 27 32.62 -18.95 -17.54
C LYS A 27 33.44 -20.13 -17.06
N VAL A 28 34.55 -19.84 -16.37
CA VAL A 28 35.33 -20.86 -15.67
C VAL A 28 34.54 -21.39 -14.48
N PHE A 29 34.16 -22.66 -14.52
CA PHE A 29 33.51 -23.35 -13.42
C PHE A 29 34.52 -23.91 -12.42
N ALA A 30 35.58 -24.53 -12.94
CA ALA A 30 36.63 -25.14 -12.13
C ALA A 30 37.99 -24.93 -12.79
N SER A 31 39.01 -24.73 -11.97
CA SER A 31 40.41 -24.70 -12.41
C SER A 31 41.15 -25.79 -11.68
N ILE A 32 41.71 -26.75 -12.40
CA ILE A 32 42.51 -27.83 -11.82
C ILE A 32 43.97 -27.51 -12.11
N GLY A 33 44.74 -27.32 -11.03
CA GLY A 33 46.17 -27.07 -11.11
C GLY A 33 46.95 -28.34 -10.85
N LYS A 34 47.83 -28.74 -11.77
CA LYS A 34 48.84 -29.78 -11.52
C LYS A 34 50.18 -29.10 -11.31
N THR A 35 50.72 -29.21 -10.10
CA THR A 35 52.08 -28.78 -9.82
C THR A 35 53.02 -29.96 -10.05
N THR A 36 53.93 -29.81 -11.00
CA THR A 36 54.98 -30.79 -11.27
C THR A 36 56.31 -30.24 -10.77
N ARG A 37 57.09 -31.12 -10.13
CA ARG A 37 58.45 -30.83 -9.66
C ARG A 37 59.40 -31.74 -10.42
N ASN A 38 60.19 -31.16 -11.32
CA ASN A 38 61.21 -31.89 -12.06
C ASN A 38 62.54 -31.82 -11.29
N GLY A 39 62.67 -32.62 -10.22
CA GLY A 39 63.92 -32.76 -9.46
C GLY A 39 64.38 -31.49 -8.72
N TRP A 40 65.60 -31.03 -9.02
CA TRP A 40 66.25 -29.84 -8.44
C TRP A 40 65.86 -28.53 -9.14
N GLU A 41 65.16 -28.59 -10.28
CA GLU A 41 64.64 -27.39 -10.94
C GLU A 41 63.32 -26.89 -10.32
N GLY A 42 62.99 -25.64 -10.65
CA GLY A 42 61.84 -24.91 -10.13
C GLY A 42 60.51 -25.62 -10.32
N ARG A 43 59.53 -25.30 -9.47
CA ARG A 43 58.17 -25.84 -9.57
C ARG A 43 57.48 -25.20 -10.77
N SER A 44 56.90 -26.04 -11.63
CA SER A 44 56.00 -25.56 -12.70
C SER A 44 54.56 -25.93 -12.35
N THR A 45 53.63 -24.98 -12.50
CA THR A 45 52.21 -25.20 -12.25
C THR A 45 51.46 -25.04 -13.57
N GLN A 46 50.79 -26.11 -14.01
CA GLN A 46 49.91 -26.09 -15.17
C GLN A 46 48.46 -26.05 -14.71
N TRP A 47 47.68 -25.12 -15.27
CA TRP A 47 46.25 -24.98 -14.98
C TRP A 47 45.41 -25.45 -16.16
N SER A 48 44.37 -26.24 -15.89
CA SER A 48 43.31 -26.56 -16.85
C SER A 48 41.98 -25.99 -16.35
N HIS A 49 41.33 -25.17 -17.17
CA HIS A 49 40.04 -24.55 -16.87
C HIS A 49 38.91 -25.36 -17.50
N HIS A 50 37.92 -25.73 -16.69
CA HIS A 50 36.66 -26.29 -17.17
C HIS A 50 35.65 -25.17 -17.31
N MET A 51 35.13 -25.00 -18.52
CA MET A 51 34.15 -23.98 -18.85
C MET A 51 32.73 -24.51 -18.67
N THR A 52 31.80 -23.63 -18.31
CA THR A 52 30.36 -23.89 -18.34
C THR A 52 29.64 -22.70 -18.95
N ALA A 53 28.44 -22.92 -19.47
CA ALA A 53 27.63 -21.84 -20.04
C ALA A 53 27.25 -20.82 -18.95
N VAL A 54 27.23 -19.54 -19.33
CA VAL A 54 26.77 -18.45 -18.48
C VAL A 54 25.25 -18.49 -18.38
N THR A 55 24.72 -18.49 -17.16
CA THR A 55 23.28 -18.50 -16.90
C THR A 55 22.78 -17.14 -16.40
N PRO A 56 21.46 -16.85 -16.44
CA PRO A 56 20.91 -15.61 -15.90
C PRO A 56 21.27 -15.37 -14.42
N GLU A 57 21.36 -16.45 -13.64
CA GLU A 57 21.71 -16.40 -12.21
C GLU A 57 23.16 -15.93 -11.98
N ASP A 58 24.04 -16.07 -12.96
CA ASP A 58 25.40 -15.53 -12.87
C ASP A 58 25.41 -14.01 -12.89
N TYR A 59 24.51 -13.41 -13.67
CA TYR A 59 24.31 -11.97 -13.68
C TYR A 59 23.66 -11.49 -12.37
N ASP A 60 22.72 -12.27 -11.79
CA ASP A 60 22.16 -11.95 -10.46
C ASP A 60 23.25 -11.95 -9.38
N ARG A 61 24.14 -12.95 -9.39
CA ARG A 61 25.29 -13.00 -8.47
C ARG A 61 26.25 -11.85 -8.70
N GLN A 62 26.51 -11.50 -9.96
CA GLN A 62 27.39 -10.39 -10.31
C GLN A 62 26.83 -9.05 -9.81
N PHE A 63 25.52 -8.83 -9.99
CA PHE A 63 24.80 -7.67 -9.49
C PHE A 63 24.91 -7.56 -7.96
N VAL A 64 24.56 -8.62 -7.23
CA VAL A 64 24.66 -8.65 -5.77
C VAL A 64 26.09 -8.40 -5.28
N ASN A 65 27.08 -9.01 -5.94
CA ASN A 65 28.49 -8.76 -5.61
C ASN A 65 28.90 -7.31 -5.85
N LYS A 66 28.36 -6.65 -6.88
CA LYS A 66 28.61 -5.24 -7.17
C LYS A 66 28.04 -4.34 -6.07
N LEU A 67 26.83 -4.62 -5.60
CA LEU A 67 26.22 -3.92 -4.47
C LEU A 67 27.09 -4.06 -3.21
N MET A 68 27.55 -5.27 -2.89
CA MET A 68 28.41 -5.53 -1.73
C MET A 68 29.78 -4.85 -1.80
N LYS A 69 30.34 -4.73 -3.01
CA LYS A 69 31.64 -4.09 -3.27
C LYS A 69 31.53 -2.57 -3.42
N SER A 70 30.32 -2.01 -3.43
CA SER A 70 30.14 -0.57 -3.54
C SER A 70 30.77 0.12 -2.32
N ARG A 71 31.70 1.03 -2.62
CA ARG A 71 32.43 1.83 -1.64
C ARG A 71 32.39 3.28 -2.11
N PRO A 72 31.89 4.19 -1.28
CA PRO A 72 31.28 3.99 0.03
C PRO A 72 29.88 3.33 -0.04
N ILE A 73 29.42 2.67 1.03
CA ILE A 73 28.22 1.81 1.03
C ILE A 73 26.95 2.53 0.53
N TYR A 74 26.81 3.84 0.78
CA TYR A 74 25.68 4.64 0.31
C TYR A 74 25.64 4.82 -1.23
N THR A 75 26.71 4.51 -1.96
CA THR A 75 26.69 4.47 -3.43
C THR A 75 25.89 3.31 -4.00
N MET A 76 25.52 2.33 -3.17
CA MET A 76 24.65 1.23 -3.56
C MET A 76 23.33 1.74 -4.17
N LYS A 77 22.72 2.79 -3.60
CA LYS A 77 21.49 3.39 -4.17
C LYS A 77 21.68 3.84 -5.62
N LYS A 78 22.83 4.42 -5.96
CA LYS A 78 23.15 4.84 -7.35
C LYS A 78 23.23 3.65 -8.31
N VAL A 79 23.79 2.53 -7.87
CA VAL A 79 23.84 1.30 -8.69
C VAL A 79 22.41 0.78 -8.92
N LEU A 80 21.58 0.75 -7.88
CA LEU A 80 20.19 0.33 -7.97
C LEU A 80 19.39 1.24 -8.91
N ASP A 81 19.51 2.56 -8.75
CA ASP A 81 18.84 3.57 -9.58
C ASP A 81 19.24 3.43 -11.04
N HIS A 82 20.54 3.29 -11.33
CA HIS A 82 21.05 3.12 -12.69
C HIS A 82 20.43 1.92 -13.41
N HIS A 83 20.41 0.76 -12.75
CA HIS A 83 19.83 -0.45 -13.35
C HIS A 83 18.30 -0.35 -13.49
N PHE A 84 17.62 0.28 -12.53
CA PHE A 84 16.19 0.52 -12.60
C PHE A 84 15.82 1.47 -13.75
N GLU A 85 16.51 2.61 -13.87
CA GLU A 85 16.28 3.60 -14.92
C GLU A 85 16.54 3.02 -16.31
N ASN A 86 17.65 2.29 -16.47
CA ASN A 86 17.95 1.59 -17.72
C ASN A 86 16.85 0.59 -18.08
N TYR A 87 16.42 -0.23 -17.12
CA TYR A 87 15.36 -1.20 -17.35
C TYR A 87 14.04 -0.53 -17.76
N CYS A 88 13.66 0.56 -17.10
CA CYS A 88 12.46 1.33 -17.42
C CYS A 88 12.53 2.00 -18.80
N SER A 89 13.72 2.43 -19.23
CA SER A 89 13.92 3.04 -20.55
C SER A 89 13.68 2.04 -21.70
N ILE A 90 13.94 0.76 -21.45
CA ILE A 90 13.76 -0.34 -22.41
C ILE A 90 12.34 -0.93 -22.30
N HIS A 91 11.77 -1.00 -21.10
CA HIS A 91 10.48 -1.62 -20.82
C HIS A 91 9.50 -0.61 -20.20
N THR A 92 8.71 0.05 -21.03
CA THR A 92 7.80 1.15 -20.65
C THR A 92 6.76 0.76 -19.57
N GLN A 93 6.43 -0.53 -19.43
CA GLN A 93 5.47 -1.04 -18.43
C GLN A 93 6.07 -2.14 -17.53
N GLY A 94 7.36 -2.45 -17.66
CA GLY A 94 8.00 -3.58 -16.96
C GLY A 94 8.37 -3.32 -15.50
N GLN A 95 8.08 -2.13 -14.96
CA GLN A 95 8.56 -1.72 -13.63
C GLN A 95 8.19 -2.72 -12.52
N ALA A 96 6.98 -3.29 -12.59
CA ALA A 96 6.51 -4.30 -11.64
C ALA A 96 7.40 -5.56 -11.69
N ASP A 97 7.75 -6.03 -12.89
CA ASP A 97 8.58 -7.21 -13.09
C ASP A 97 9.99 -7.00 -12.53
N PHE A 98 10.56 -5.81 -12.71
CA PHE A 98 11.85 -5.44 -12.12
C PHE A 98 11.81 -5.54 -10.60
N PHE A 99 10.78 -4.98 -9.97
CA PHE A 99 10.63 -5.02 -8.52
C PHE A 99 10.39 -6.43 -7.97
N ILE A 100 9.61 -7.25 -8.69
CA ILE A 100 9.41 -8.66 -8.36
C ILE A 100 10.76 -9.39 -8.41
N HIS A 101 11.54 -9.19 -9.48
CA HIS A 101 12.87 -9.79 -9.62
C HIS A 101 13.81 -9.35 -8.49
N MET A 102 13.86 -8.05 -8.18
CA MET A 102 14.68 -7.53 -7.08
C MET A 102 14.29 -8.13 -5.72
N ARG A 103 12.98 -8.26 -5.44
CA ARG A 103 12.46 -8.77 -4.17
C ARG A 103 12.64 -10.27 -4.01
N HIS A 104 12.44 -11.05 -5.06
CA HIS A 104 12.40 -12.51 -4.98
C HIS A 104 13.68 -13.22 -5.45
N VAL A 105 14.56 -12.53 -6.18
CA VAL A 105 15.82 -13.11 -6.69
C VAL A 105 17.04 -12.43 -6.09
N ALA A 106 17.16 -11.10 -6.25
CA ALA A 106 18.35 -10.37 -5.79
C ALA A 106 18.45 -10.30 -4.26
N LEU A 107 17.35 -9.95 -3.57
CA LEU A 107 17.33 -9.81 -2.11
C LEU A 107 17.65 -11.13 -1.37
N PRO A 108 17.05 -12.30 -1.70
CA PRO A 108 17.43 -13.56 -1.06
C PRO A 108 18.89 -13.94 -1.33
N THR A 109 19.43 -13.58 -2.50
CA THR A 109 20.84 -13.82 -2.84
C THR A 109 21.77 -12.94 -2.01
N LEU A 110 21.40 -11.68 -1.79
CA LEU A 110 22.13 -10.73 -0.93
C LEU A 110 22.15 -11.18 0.54
N ARG A 111 21.02 -11.67 1.06
CA ARG A 111 20.90 -12.19 2.44
C ARG A 111 21.76 -13.43 2.72
N LYS A 112 22.06 -14.23 1.69
CA LYS A 112 22.93 -15.42 1.83
C LYS A 112 24.42 -15.07 2.01
N LEU A 113 24.83 -13.85 1.69
CA LEU A 113 26.22 -13.42 1.83
C LEU A 113 26.52 -12.97 3.26
N LYS A 114 27.61 -13.48 3.85
CA LYS A 114 28.05 -13.08 5.19
C LYS A 114 28.44 -11.59 5.20
N SER A 115 28.02 -10.85 6.23
CA SER A 115 28.31 -9.41 6.43
C SER A 115 27.50 -8.44 5.56
N SER A 116 26.29 -8.81 5.12
CA SER A 116 25.45 -7.98 4.26
C SER A 116 24.36 -7.19 4.98
N GLU A 117 24.23 -7.25 6.31
CA GLU A 117 23.06 -6.71 7.03
C GLU A 117 22.78 -5.22 6.72
N VAL A 118 23.81 -4.37 6.72
CA VAL A 118 23.66 -2.95 6.34
C VAL A 118 23.25 -2.80 4.87
N CYS A 119 23.83 -3.61 3.98
CA CYS A 119 23.47 -3.59 2.56
C CYS A 119 22.05 -4.11 2.33
N VAL A 120 21.59 -5.11 3.09
CA VAL A 120 20.23 -5.65 3.04
C VAL A 120 19.25 -4.57 3.48
N ASN A 121 19.49 -3.91 4.61
CA ASN A 121 18.64 -2.83 5.10
C ASN A 121 18.53 -1.68 4.08
N LEU A 122 19.65 -1.25 3.51
CA LEU A 122 19.64 -0.18 2.49
C LEU A 122 18.96 -0.61 1.19
N PHE A 123 19.01 -1.90 0.84
CA PHE A 123 18.36 -2.44 -0.36
C PHE A 123 16.84 -2.52 -0.15
N GLU A 124 16.41 -2.95 1.05
CA GLU A 124 15.01 -2.98 1.45
C GLU A 124 14.44 -1.55 1.53
N GLU A 125 15.16 -0.62 2.15
CA GLU A 125 14.78 0.80 2.18
C GLU A 125 14.64 1.36 0.76
N TRP A 126 15.56 1.05 -0.15
CA TRP A 126 15.46 1.48 -1.55
C TRP A 126 14.25 0.86 -2.27
N LEU A 127 13.97 -0.43 -2.04
CA LEU A 127 12.79 -1.08 -2.60
C LEU A 127 11.51 -0.44 -2.08
N GLU A 128 11.43 -0.19 -0.78
CA GLU A 128 10.29 0.48 -0.16
C GLU A 128 10.15 1.91 -0.69
N GLU A 129 11.23 2.66 -0.81
CA GLU A 129 11.24 4.01 -1.37
C GLU A 129 10.71 4.02 -2.80
N LYS A 130 11.21 3.16 -3.69
CA LYS A 130 10.80 3.14 -5.11
C LYS A 130 9.41 2.55 -5.33
N MET A 131 9.05 1.50 -4.61
CA MET A 131 7.66 1.00 -4.60
C MET A 131 6.70 2.03 -4.01
N SER A 132 7.13 2.81 -3.02
CA SER A 132 6.34 3.90 -2.43
C SER A 132 6.30 5.14 -3.31
N VAL A 133 7.30 5.40 -4.16
CA VAL A 133 7.28 6.44 -5.19
C VAL A 133 6.37 6.04 -6.35
N ASN A 134 6.23 4.76 -6.67
CA ASN A 134 5.13 4.27 -7.52
C ASN A 134 3.77 4.31 -6.79
N LYS A 135 3.76 4.28 -5.46
CA LYS A 135 2.62 4.76 -4.65
C LYS A 135 2.61 6.27 -4.43
N LYS A 136 3.51 7.08 -5.01
CA LYS A 136 3.35 8.55 -5.09
C LYS A 136 2.60 8.96 -6.36
N SER A 137 2.20 8.01 -7.21
CA SER A 137 0.96 8.10 -7.99
C SER A 137 -0.30 7.80 -7.14
N LEU A 138 -0.11 7.43 -5.87
CA LEU A 138 -1.13 7.31 -4.82
C LEU A 138 -0.80 8.27 -3.66
N THR A 139 -0.15 9.41 -3.94
CA THR A 139 -0.69 10.62 -3.31
C THR A 139 -2.17 10.63 -3.66
N PRO A 140 -3.10 10.87 -2.72
CA PRO A 140 -4.44 11.20 -3.15
C PRO A 140 -4.27 12.31 -4.17
N ASN A 141 -4.57 12.03 -5.45
CA ASN A 141 -5.12 13.08 -6.27
C ASN A 141 -6.34 13.49 -5.45
N THR A 142 -6.15 14.51 -4.61
CA THR A 142 -7.18 15.50 -4.46
C THR A 142 -7.42 15.91 -5.90
N VAL A 143 -8.38 15.25 -6.55
CA VAL A 143 -8.98 15.74 -7.78
C VAL A 143 -9.69 17.01 -7.31
N ASN A 144 -8.91 18.07 -7.14
CA ASN A 144 -9.36 19.33 -6.59
C ASN A 144 -10.23 20.10 -7.59
N ASN A 145 -10.70 19.46 -8.67
CA ASN A 145 -11.53 20.09 -9.70
C ASN A 145 -12.52 19.14 -10.40
N ASN A 146 -12.95 18.05 -9.76
CA ASN A 146 -14.29 17.54 -10.04
C ASN A 146 -15.21 18.20 -9.02
N THR A 147 -15.54 19.47 -9.25
CA THR A 147 -16.62 20.12 -8.52
C THR A 147 -17.92 19.45 -8.93
N ILE A 148 -18.25 18.36 -8.26
CA ILE A 148 -19.60 17.80 -8.32
C ILE A 148 -20.43 18.73 -7.46
N ASN A 149 -21.10 19.69 -8.10
CA ASN A 149 -22.14 20.48 -7.45
C ASN A 149 -23.33 19.55 -7.20
N VAL A 150 -23.26 18.84 -6.07
CA VAL A 150 -24.45 18.29 -5.45
C VAL A 150 -25.22 19.51 -4.94
N GLY A 151 -26.45 19.72 -5.42
CA GLY A 151 -27.32 20.78 -4.90
C GLY A 151 -27.61 20.57 -3.40
N SER A 152 -28.60 21.28 -2.85
CA SER A 152 -29.06 21.10 -1.45
C SER A 152 -29.65 19.69 -1.23
N VAL A 153 -28.76 18.71 -1.13
CA VAL A 153 -29.06 17.31 -0.89
C VAL A 153 -28.65 17.05 0.55
N ASN A 154 -29.64 17.00 1.44
CA ASN A 154 -29.46 16.64 2.85
C ASN A 154 -29.35 15.10 3.00
N ALA A 155 -28.76 14.39 2.04
CA ALA A 155 -28.66 12.93 2.06
C ALA A 155 -27.19 12.49 1.95
N PRO A 156 -26.81 11.37 2.59
CA PRO A 156 -25.47 10.83 2.52
C PRO A 156 -25.18 10.32 1.11
N VAL A 157 -24.39 11.08 0.35
CA VAL A 157 -23.94 10.66 -1.00
C VAL A 157 -22.72 9.74 -0.85
N GLN A 158 -22.79 8.55 -1.45
CA GLN A 158 -21.63 7.67 -1.59
C GLN A 158 -21.12 7.72 -3.02
N PHE A 159 -19.81 7.96 -3.17
CA PHE A 159 -19.12 7.91 -4.45
C PHE A 159 -18.23 6.67 -4.47
N GLN A 160 -18.51 5.74 -5.38
CA GLN A 160 -17.62 4.62 -5.67
C GLN A 160 -17.04 4.80 -7.07
N GLN A 161 -15.72 4.97 -7.15
CA GLN A 161 -14.98 4.81 -8.40
C GLN A 161 -13.98 3.67 -8.22
N SER A 162 -14.11 2.65 -9.07
CA SER A 162 -13.22 1.51 -9.27
C SER A 162 -12.59 0.93 -8.00
N SER A 163 -13.29 0.04 -7.28
CA SER A 163 -12.70 -0.61 -6.11
C SER A 163 -12.96 -2.10 -6.01
N ASP A 164 -11.88 -2.88 -6.09
CA ASP A 164 -11.72 -4.08 -5.28
C ASP A 164 -11.23 -3.62 -3.89
N HIS A 165 -12.09 -3.74 -2.87
CA HIS A 165 -11.81 -3.45 -1.44
C HIS A 165 -11.75 -1.97 -0.97
N SER A 166 -12.57 -1.06 -1.53
CA SER A 166 -12.73 0.27 -0.90
C SER A 166 -13.62 0.19 0.36
N VAL A 167 -13.12 0.75 1.45
CA VAL A 167 -13.88 0.97 2.69
C VAL A 167 -14.05 2.48 2.85
N GLN A 168 -15.29 2.96 2.72
CA GLN A 168 -15.62 4.37 2.99
C GLN A 168 -16.08 4.51 4.44
N THR A 169 -15.33 5.27 5.23
CA THR A 169 -15.73 5.65 6.59
C THR A 169 -16.46 7.00 6.53
N GLN A 170 -17.75 7.02 6.86
CA GLN A 170 -18.52 8.26 6.96
C GLN A 170 -18.39 8.83 8.37
N HIS A 171 -17.88 10.05 8.49
CA HIS A 171 -17.96 10.83 9.72
C HIS A 171 -19.25 11.66 9.70
N ASN A 172 -20.35 11.02 10.09
CA ASN A 172 -21.64 11.71 10.22
C ASN A 172 -21.60 12.62 11.45
N HIS A 173 -21.41 13.93 11.21
CA HIS A 173 -21.54 14.95 12.24
C HIS A 173 -22.97 15.47 12.23
N TYR A 174 -23.66 15.38 13.37
CA TYR A 174 -25.00 15.91 13.54
C TYR A 174 -24.93 17.27 14.24
N GLN A 175 -25.74 18.21 13.78
CA GLN A 175 -25.96 19.48 14.44
C GLN A 175 -27.02 19.31 15.53
N LYS A 176 -26.92 20.05 16.64
CA LYS A 176 -27.86 19.93 17.77
C LYS A 176 -29.29 20.26 17.35
N GLU A 177 -29.41 21.21 16.43
CA GLU A 177 -30.65 21.71 15.85
C GLU A 177 -31.37 20.59 15.08
N HIS A 178 -30.60 19.81 14.32
CA HIS A 178 -31.11 18.68 13.54
C HIS A 178 -31.69 17.56 14.43
N VAL A 179 -31.04 17.27 15.55
CA VAL A 179 -31.54 16.27 16.50
C VAL A 179 -32.86 16.71 17.13
N LYS A 180 -32.99 17.99 17.47
CA LYS A 180 -34.23 18.55 18.02
C LYS A 180 -35.38 18.50 17.00
N GLU A 181 -35.12 18.85 15.75
CA GLU A 181 -36.11 18.76 14.67
C GLU A 181 -36.62 17.32 14.48
N VAL A 182 -35.73 16.33 14.56
CA VAL A 182 -36.10 14.91 14.49
C VAL A 182 -36.98 14.50 15.68
N PHE A 183 -36.67 14.95 16.90
CA PHE A 183 -37.50 14.65 18.07
C PHE A 183 -38.89 15.29 17.98
N ASP A 184 -39.01 16.49 17.41
CA ASP A 184 -40.29 17.11 17.16
C ASP A 184 -41.13 16.32 16.16
N LEU A 185 -40.51 15.78 15.10
CA LEU A 185 -41.17 14.94 14.10
C LEU A 185 -41.61 13.60 14.69
N ILE A 186 -40.73 12.92 15.44
CA ILE A 186 -41.05 11.69 16.16
C ILE A 186 -42.23 11.94 17.11
N THR A 187 -42.18 13.04 17.88
CA THR A 187 -43.25 13.40 18.82
C THR A 187 -44.61 13.55 18.14
N ARG A 188 -44.65 14.08 16.91
CA ARG A 188 -45.88 14.18 16.10
C ARG A 188 -46.35 12.82 15.61
N ASP A 189 -45.45 11.97 15.15
CA ASP A 189 -45.78 10.64 14.62
C ASP A 189 -46.27 9.68 15.73
N ILE A 190 -45.74 9.78 16.94
CA ILE A 190 -46.11 8.87 18.04
C ILE A 190 -47.42 9.24 18.75
N GLN A 191 -48.04 10.40 18.46
CA GLN A 191 -49.21 10.87 19.23
C GLN A 191 -50.37 9.89 19.25
N ASN A 192 -50.56 9.14 18.16
CA ASN A 192 -51.63 8.17 18.00
C ASN A 192 -51.27 6.75 18.48
N LEU A 193 -50.07 6.56 19.05
CA LEU A 193 -49.62 5.29 19.59
C LEU A 193 -50.12 5.05 21.01
N ASN A 194 -49.99 3.80 21.46
CA ASN A 194 -50.28 3.40 22.83
C ASN A 194 -49.47 4.25 23.82
N GLU A 195 -50.09 4.62 24.94
CA GLU A 195 -49.48 5.45 25.98
C GLU A 195 -48.14 4.91 26.50
N GLN A 196 -48.03 3.60 26.67
CA GLN A 196 -46.78 2.96 27.10
C GLN A 196 -45.64 3.21 26.10
N ILE A 197 -45.91 3.00 24.81
CA ILE A 197 -44.94 3.22 23.73
C ILE A 197 -44.55 4.70 23.68
N ARG A 198 -45.51 5.62 23.77
CA ARG A 198 -45.22 7.06 23.79
C ARG A 198 -44.31 7.45 24.96
N ASN A 199 -44.52 6.87 26.12
CA ASN A 199 -43.71 7.13 27.30
C ASN A 199 -42.27 6.65 27.11
N ASP A 200 -42.08 5.48 26.51
CA ASP A 200 -40.74 4.94 26.22
C ASP A 200 -39.96 5.85 25.25
N PHE A 201 -40.61 6.29 24.16
CA PHE A 201 -40.02 7.27 23.24
C PHE A 201 -39.70 8.59 23.92
N THR A 202 -40.64 9.13 24.70
CA THR A 202 -40.47 10.42 25.39
C THR A 202 -39.33 10.35 26.40
N MET A 203 -39.19 9.24 27.11
CA MET A 203 -38.11 9.01 28.06
C MET A 203 -36.74 9.06 27.36
N GLU A 204 -36.58 8.30 26.27
CA GLU A 204 -35.31 8.26 25.52
C GLU A 204 -34.98 9.59 24.86
N MET A 205 -35.98 10.29 24.30
CA MET A 205 -35.79 11.64 23.75
C MET A 205 -35.35 12.65 24.83
N ASN A 206 -35.98 12.62 26.01
CA ASN A 206 -35.59 13.51 27.12
C ASN A 206 -34.18 13.22 27.62
N TYR A 207 -33.80 11.94 27.72
CA TYR A 207 -32.42 11.57 28.06
C TYR A 207 -31.44 12.06 27.00
N ALA A 208 -31.76 11.90 25.71
CA ALA A 208 -30.92 12.39 24.62
C ALA A 208 -30.76 13.93 24.68
N VAL A 209 -31.84 14.68 24.89
CA VAL A 209 -31.79 16.14 25.03
C VAL A 209 -30.91 16.56 26.22
N ALA A 210 -31.09 15.93 27.38
CA ALA A 210 -30.32 16.24 28.58
C ALA A 210 -28.81 15.95 28.44
N GLN A 211 -28.44 14.94 27.65
CA GLN A 211 -27.04 14.63 27.33
C GLN A 211 -26.48 15.59 26.27
N LEU A 212 -27.29 15.97 25.27
CA LEU A 212 -26.92 16.92 24.20
C LEU A 212 -26.63 18.34 24.74
N GLU A 213 -27.39 18.77 25.75
CA GLU A 213 -27.16 20.04 26.46
C GLU A 213 -25.84 20.03 27.25
N LYS A 214 -25.37 18.85 27.66
CA LYS A 214 -24.12 18.66 28.40
C LYS A 214 -22.92 18.33 27.50
N ASP A 215 -23.06 18.46 26.18
CA ASP A 215 -22.04 18.10 25.18
C ASP A 215 -21.55 16.65 25.29
N ARG A 216 -22.43 15.73 25.70
CA ARG A 216 -22.14 14.30 25.82
C ARG A 216 -22.67 13.53 24.60
N ASP A 217 -22.09 12.37 24.35
CA ASP A 217 -22.48 11.52 23.23
C ASP A 217 -23.90 10.95 23.44
N ILE A 218 -24.77 11.19 22.45
CA ILE A 218 -26.17 10.74 22.45
C ILE A 218 -26.42 9.52 21.55
N LYS A 219 -25.36 8.97 20.92
CA LYS A 219 -25.48 7.80 20.05
C LYS A 219 -26.23 6.62 20.70
N PRO A 220 -26.00 6.25 21.97
CA PRO A 220 -26.74 5.15 22.59
C PRO A 220 -28.26 5.38 22.60
N GLN A 221 -28.70 6.61 22.86
CA GLN A 221 -30.11 6.97 22.90
C GLN A 221 -30.71 7.01 21.49
N LEU A 222 -29.98 7.50 20.49
CA LEU A 222 -30.42 7.46 19.09
C LEU A 222 -30.58 6.01 18.60
N LEU A 223 -29.65 5.12 18.96
CA LEU A 223 -29.77 3.68 18.64
C LEU A 223 -30.97 3.02 19.37
N SER A 224 -31.20 3.39 20.64
CA SER A 224 -32.37 2.93 21.39
C SER A 224 -33.68 3.35 20.70
N LEU A 225 -33.77 4.62 20.29
CA LEU A 225 -34.91 5.16 19.55
C LEU A 225 -35.12 4.42 18.22
N GLY A 226 -34.07 4.14 17.47
CA GLY A 226 -34.18 3.36 16.23
C GLY A 226 -34.67 1.93 16.46
N SER A 227 -34.25 1.27 17.55
CA SER A 227 -34.80 -0.04 17.92
C SER A 227 -36.29 0.05 18.22
N LEU A 228 -36.71 1.04 19.02
CA LEU A 228 -38.13 1.27 19.31
C LEU A 228 -38.93 1.53 18.03
N MET A 229 -38.38 2.30 17.08
CA MET A 229 -39.02 2.56 15.78
C MET A 229 -39.18 1.29 14.96
N LYS A 230 -38.21 0.38 15.01
CA LYS A 230 -38.26 -0.92 14.33
C LYS A 230 -39.34 -1.82 14.94
N ASP A 231 -39.47 -1.81 16.26
CA ASP A 231 -40.46 -2.63 17.00
C ASP A 231 -41.89 -2.15 16.76
N VAL A 232 -42.11 -0.83 16.70
CA VAL A 232 -43.40 -0.22 16.35
C VAL A 232 -43.70 -0.33 14.84
N GLY A 233 -42.65 -0.43 14.03
CA GLY A 233 -42.73 -0.42 12.57
C GLY A 233 -42.43 0.97 12.02
N VAL A 234 -41.36 1.05 11.23
CA VAL A 234 -40.82 2.29 10.65
C VAL A 234 -41.87 3.07 9.84
N GLY A 235 -42.81 2.39 9.19
CA GLY A 235 -43.89 3.01 8.40
C GLY A 235 -44.87 3.86 9.21
N THR A 236 -44.85 3.76 10.55
CA THR A 236 -45.64 4.62 11.46
C THR A 236 -45.11 6.07 11.47
N PHE A 237 -43.82 6.26 11.20
CA PHE A 237 -43.12 7.54 11.33
C PHE A 237 -43.18 8.35 10.03
N THR A 238 -44.39 8.59 9.53
CA THR A 238 -44.60 9.17 8.20
C THR A 238 -44.04 10.59 8.06
N ASN A 239 -44.16 11.43 9.09
CA ASN A 239 -43.64 12.80 9.05
C ASN A 239 -42.11 12.79 9.10
N LEU A 240 -41.52 11.92 9.92
CA LEU A 240 -40.08 11.73 9.95
C LEU A 240 -39.55 11.21 8.61
N LEU A 241 -40.14 10.13 8.07
CA LEU A 241 -39.72 9.53 6.80
C LEU A 241 -39.81 10.49 5.61
N ALA A 242 -40.78 11.41 5.63
CA ALA A 242 -40.94 12.43 4.59
C ALA A 242 -39.96 13.60 4.74
N ALA A 243 -39.32 13.76 5.90
CA ALA A 243 -38.45 14.89 6.17
C ALA A 243 -37.04 14.68 5.57
N PRO A 244 -36.44 15.69 4.91
CA PRO A 244 -35.10 15.59 4.33
C PRO A 244 -34.02 15.21 5.35
N ILE A 245 -34.25 15.54 6.62
CA ILE A 245 -33.34 15.26 7.73
C ILE A 245 -33.26 13.78 8.09
N PHE A 246 -34.24 12.97 7.68
CA PHE A 246 -34.28 11.54 7.98
C PHE A 246 -33.07 10.81 7.40
N GLU A 247 -32.67 11.14 6.17
CA GLU A 247 -31.50 10.52 5.53
C GLU A 247 -30.19 10.83 6.27
N VAL A 248 -30.10 12.00 6.93
CA VAL A 248 -28.95 12.37 7.77
C VAL A 248 -28.92 11.57 9.07
N ILE A 249 -30.07 11.39 9.71
CA ILE A 249 -30.15 10.76 11.04
C ILE A 249 -30.32 9.24 11.01
N LYS A 250 -30.78 8.68 9.89
CA LYS A 250 -31.01 7.24 9.70
C LYS A 250 -29.81 6.37 10.12
N PRO A 251 -28.55 6.67 9.72
CA PRO A 251 -27.39 5.92 10.19
C PRO A 251 -27.17 6.00 11.70
N LEU A 252 -27.58 7.10 12.34
CA LEU A 252 -27.45 7.31 13.78
C LEU A 252 -28.52 6.56 14.59
N LEU A 253 -29.68 6.34 13.98
CA LEU A 253 -30.75 5.48 14.52
C LEU A 253 -30.44 3.99 14.32
N GLY A 254 -29.47 3.63 13.48
CA GLY A 254 -29.17 2.23 13.16
C GLY A 254 -30.26 1.55 12.32
N LEU A 255 -30.94 2.35 11.48
CA LEU A 255 -32.03 1.94 10.58
C LEU A 255 -31.59 1.79 9.11
#